data_AF-A0AA35SC78-F1
#
_entry.id   AF-A0AA35SC78-F1
#
_cell.length_a   1.000
_cell.length_b   1.000
_cell.length_c   1.000
_cell.angle_alpha   90.00
_cell.angle_beta   90.00
_cell.angle_gamma   90.00
#
_symmetry.space_group_name_H-M   'P 1'
#
loop_
_entity.id
_entity.type
_entity.pdbx_description
1 polymer ?
#
loop_
_entity_poly.entity_id
_entity_poly.type
_entity_poly.pdbx_seq_one_letter_code
_entity_poly.pdbx_strand_id
1 'polypeptide(L)'
;MQENMARAQKRDAVRSEKFYFRKSVVPDDDKDDDDKEGAEPRGPHDHEYTEMSVDTIINGKGEFPGLIPLVKMYVNSIEIDTRCSIMLYLALISKRALGELMTGARWIRHYLTSHPLYKEDSVVSEEMTYDLIKRMIEISKGTVPCPDLTGKLLAKQVDS
;
A
#
# COMPACT_ATOMS: atom_id res chain seq x y z
N MET A 1 -8.82 -16.67 2.94
CA MET A 1 -8.30 -15.93 1.75
C MET A 1 -9.40 -15.26 0.91
N GLN A 2 -10.50 -15.94 0.57
CA GLN A 2 -11.59 -15.37 -0.25
C GLN A 2 -12.16 -14.06 0.32
N GLU A 3 -12.28 -13.98 1.65
CA GLU A 3 -12.78 -12.78 2.32
C GLU A 3 -11.88 -11.54 2.13
N ASN A 4 -10.56 -11.69 2.25
CA ASN A 4 -9.62 -10.60 1.95
C ASN A 4 -9.78 -10.12 0.50
N MET A 5 -9.98 -11.02 -0.45
CA MET A 5 -10.18 -10.66 -1.86
C MET A 5 -11.47 -9.86 -2.06
N ALA A 6 -12.57 -10.26 -1.40
CA ALA A 6 -13.82 -9.52 -1.45
C ALA A 6 -13.69 -8.12 -0.84
N ARG A 7 -13.00 -7.99 0.31
CA ARG A 7 -12.73 -6.69 0.94
C ARG A 7 -11.84 -5.80 0.07
N ALA A 8 -10.82 -6.36 -0.58
CA ALA A 8 -9.87 -5.61 -1.42
C ALA A 8 -10.51 -4.88 -2.60
N GLN A 9 -11.64 -5.37 -3.10
CA GLN A 9 -12.34 -4.79 -4.24
C GLN A 9 -13.23 -3.58 -3.87
N LYS A 10 -13.51 -3.38 -2.57
CA LYS A 10 -14.35 -2.27 -2.13
C LYS A 10 -13.69 -0.92 -2.41
N ARG A 11 -14.53 0.10 -2.63
CA ARG A 11 -14.06 1.48 -2.85
C ARG A 11 -13.29 1.97 -1.61
N ASP A 12 -12.09 2.48 -1.84
CA ASP A 12 -11.19 3.00 -0.80
C ASP A 12 -10.73 1.96 0.25
N ALA A 13 -10.76 0.67 -0.09
CA ALA A 13 -10.42 -0.43 0.83
C ALA A 13 -9.06 -0.29 1.52
N VAL A 14 -8.09 0.36 0.88
CA VAL A 14 -6.76 0.65 1.46
C VAL A 14 -6.88 1.42 2.79
N ARG A 15 -7.88 2.29 2.92
CA ARG A 15 -8.07 3.16 4.09
C ARG A 15 -9.19 2.69 5.00
N SER A 16 -10.24 2.08 4.46
CA SER A 16 -11.45 1.74 5.20
C SER A 16 -11.54 0.29 5.66
N GLU A 17 -10.88 -0.63 4.98
CA GLU A 17 -11.01 -2.06 5.25
C GLU A 17 -9.86 -2.60 6.09
N LYS A 18 -10.13 -3.73 6.74
CA LYS A 18 -9.14 -4.56 7.42
C LYS A 18 -9.02 -5.90 6.72
N PHE A 19 -7.82 -6.47 6.77
CA PHE A 19 -7.49 -7.72 6.14
C PHE A 19 -6.97 -8.69 7.19
N TYR A 20 -7.34 -9.96 7.06
CA TYR A 20 -6.73 -11.03 7.85
C TYR A 20 -5.28 -11.19 7.44
N PHE A 21 -4.37 -10.93 8.37
CA PHE A 21 -2.93 -11.00 8.19
C PHE A 21 -2.28 -11.75 9.36
N ARG A 22 -1.14 -12.40 9.11
CA ARG A 22 -0.44 -13.19 10.15
C ARG A 22 0.01 -12.29 11.30
N LYS A 23 -0.14 -12.80 12.54
CA LYS A 23 0.27 -12.12 13.77
C LYS A 23 1.78 -12.03 13.90
N SER A 24 2.50 -13.10 13.53
CA SER A 24 3.97 -13.10 13.46
C SER A 24 4.43 -13.11 12.01
N VAL A 25 5.46 -12.31 11.72
CA VAL A 25 6.14 -12.28 10.41
C VAL A 25 7.54 -12.90 10.49
N VAL A 26 8.00 -13.18 11.71
CA VAL A 26 9.24 -13.90 11.97
C VAL A 26 8.86 -15.37 12.06
N PRO A 27 9.58 -16.28 11.37
CA PRO A 27 9.42 -17.71 11.63
C PRO A 27 9.53 -17.95 13.13
N ASP A 28 8.66 -18.78 13.70
CA ASP A 28 8.99 -19.35 15.00
C ASP A 28 10.32 -20.07 14.78
N ASP A 29 11.40 -19.59 15.42
CA ASP A 29 12.61 -20.40 15.52
C ASP A 29 12.12 -21.73 16.10
N ASP A 30 12.21 -22.81 15.32
CA ASP A 30 11.97 -24.17 15.79
C ASP A 30 12.97 -24.41 16.92
N LYS A 31 12.57 -24.03 18.14
CA LYS A 31 13.24 -24.44 19.35
C LYS A 31 12.88 -25.90 19.53
N ASP A 32 13.90 -26.70 19.24
CA ASP A 32 14.14 -28.03 19.80
C ASP A 32 13.30 -29.16 19.18
N ASP A 33 13.77 -29.70 18.04
CA ASP A 33 13.71 -31.14 17.80
C ASP A 33 14.70 -31.82 18.76
N ASP A 34 14.34 -31.87 20.05
CA ASP A 34 14.90 -32.83 20.99
C ASP A 34 13.74 -33.75 21.41
N ASP A 35 13.80 -34.98 20.89
CA ASP A 35 13.01 -36.17 21.18
C ASP A 35 12.04 -36.06 22.37
N LYS A 36 10.78 -35.69 22.09
CA LYS A 36 9.65 -36.07 22.95
C LYS A 36 8.56 -36.73 22.13
N GLU A 37 8.65 -38.07 22.07
CA GLU A 37 7.54 -38.95 21.73
C GLU A 37 6.30 -38.57 22.55
N GLY A 38 5.26 -38.07 21.86
CA GLY A 38 3.96 -37.78 22.49
C GLY A 38 3.22 -36.52 22.02
N ALA A 39 3.71 -35.79 21.01
CA ALA A 39 2.98 -34.63 20.51
C ALA A 39 1.83 -35.03 19.57
N GLU A 40 0.60 -34.74 19.96
CA GLU A 40 -0.59 -34.84 19.11
C GLU A 40 -0.39 -34.07 17.79
N PRO A 41 -1.03 -34.51 16.69
CA PRO A 41 -0.90 -33.84 15.40
C PRO A 41 -1.38 -32.39 15.52
N ARG A 42 -0.44 -31.44 15.39
CA ARG A 42 -0.70 -30.00 15.42
C ARG A 42 -1.81 -29.69 14.41
N GLY A 43 -2.99 -29.35 14.93
CA GLY A 43 -4.19 -29.03 14.14
C GLY A 43 -4.00 -27.79 13.24
N PRO A 44 -4.98 -27.48 12.39
CA PRO A 44 -4.84 -26.40 11.41
C PRO A 44 -4.56 -25.06 12.10
N HIS A 45 -3.52 -24.36 11.65
CA HIS A 45 -3.01 -23.06 12.13
C HIS A 45 -4.01 -21.90 11.94
N ASP A 46 -5.23 -22.00 12.46
CA ASP A 46 -6.29 -20.98 12.29
C ASP A 46 -6.13 -19.80 13.27
N HIS A 47 -5.29 -19.94 14.30
CA HIS A 47 -5.01 -18.90 15.29
C HIS A 47 -3.90 -17.90 14.90
N GLU A 48 -3.26 -18.10 13.74
CA GLU A 48 -2.12 -17.29 13.28
C GLU A 48 -2.55 -15.93 12.70
N TYR A 49 -3.82 -15.74 12.30
CA TYR A 49 -4.27 -14.53 11.61
C TYR A 49 -5.05 -13.59 12.52
N THR A 50 -4.95 -12.29 12.25
CA THR A 50 -5.75 -11.23 12.89
C THR A 50 -6.10 -10.15 11.88
N GLU A 51 -7.13 -9.36 12.14
CA GLU A 51 -7.54 -8.27 11.27
C GLU A 51 -6.67 -7.03 11.48
N MET A 52 -6.02 -6.56 10.41
CA MET A 52 -5.18 -5.37 10.42
C MET A 52 -5.55 -4.44 9.25
N SER A 53 -5.42 -3.12 9.45
CA SER A 53 -5.51 -2.18 8.32
C SER A 53 -4.28 -2.32 7.43
N VAL A 54 -4.36 -1.86 6.17
CA VAL A 54 -3.19 -1.81 5.28
C VAL A 54 -2.06 -0.98 5.89
N ASP A 55 -2.40 0.13 6.56
CA ASP A 55 -1.44 0.93 7.32
C ASP A 55 -0.69 0.09 8.37
N THR A 56 -1.41 -0.68 9.20
CA THR A 56 -0.78 -1.53 10.22
C THR A 56 0.09 -2.63 9.60
N ILE A 57 -0.36 -3.26 8.52
CA ILE A 57 0.40 -4.32 7.83
C ILE A 57 1.70 -3.73 7.25
N ILE A 58 1.62 -2.57 6.59
CA ILE A 58 2.74 -1.96 5.87
C ILE A 58 3.69 -1.24 6.82
N ASN A 59 3.19 -0.39 7.70
CA ASN A 59 3.97 0.51 8.55
C ASN A 59 4.21 -0.03 9.96
N GLY A 60 3.41 -1.00 10.42
CA GLY A 60 3.44 -1.51 11.78
C GLY A 60 2.60 -0.67 12.74
N LYS A 61 2.18 -1.28 13.85
CA LYS A 61 1.49 -0.59 14.96
C LYS A 61 1.53 -1.46 16.22
N GLY A 62 1.94 -0.87 17.35
CA GLY A 62 2.01 -1.58 18.62
C GLY A 62 3.01 -2.75 18.55
N GLU A 63 2.52 -3.96 18.80
CA GLU A 63 3.33 -5.19 18.79
C GLU A 63 3.67 -5.70 17.39
N PHE A 64 2.94 -5.28 16.36
CA PHE A 64 3.21 -5.71 14.99
C PHE A 64 4.26 -4.80 14.32
N PRO A 65 5.41 -5.34 13.87
CA PRO A 65 6.52 -4.54 13.38
C PRO A 65 6.24 -3.84 12.04
N GLY A 66 5.39 -4.41 11.18
CA GLY A 66 5.13 -3.91 9.83
C GLY A 66 6.15 -4.38 8.79
N LEU A 67 5.72 -4.49 7.53
CA LEU A 67 6.57 -4.97 6.44
C LEU A 67 7.69 -3.97 6.08
N ILE A 68 7.41 -2.67 6.06
CA ILE A 68 8.41 -1.66 5.69
C ILE A 68 9.57 -1.60 6.70
N PRO A 69 9.34 -1.57 8.02
CA PRO A 69 10.43 -1.63 9.00
C PRO A 69 11.32 -2.87 8.83
N LEU A 70 10.75 -4.05 8.57
CA LEU A 70 11.50 -5.27 8.30
C LEU A 70 12.35 -5.15 7.03
N VAL A 71 11.79 -4.64 5.93
CA VAL A 71 12.55 -4.41 4.69
C VAL A 71 13.67 -3.39 4.92
N LYS A 72 13.44 -2.33 5.69
CA LYS A 72 14.48 -1.34 6.02
C LYS A 72 15.66 -1.95 6.78
N MET A 73 15.42 -2.92 7.66
CA MET A 73 16.51 -3.63 8.36
C MET A 73 17.45 -4.33 7.38
N TYR A 74 16.90 -4.95 6.33
CA TYR A 74 17.69 -5.59 5.28
C TYR A 74 18.36 -4.58 4.35
N VAL A 75 17.64 -3.54 3.91
CA VAL A 75 18.18 -2.56 2.96
C VAL A 75 19.32 -1.72 3.56
N ASN A 76 19.41 -1.63 4.90
CA ASN A 76 20.51 -0.96 5.57
C ASN A 76 21.89 -1.59 5.30
N SER A 77 21.97 -2.85 4.86
CA SER A 77 23.24 -3.53 4.50
C SER A 77 23.60 -3.42 3.02
N ILE A 78 22.83 -2.68 2.20
CA ILE A 78 23.04 -2.50 0.76
C ILE A 78 23.75 -1.16 0.48
N GLU A 79 24.42 -1.05 -0.67
CA GLU A 79 25.04 0.18 -1.18
C GLU A 79 24.11 1.42 -1.16
N ILE A 80 24.72 2.58 -0.97
CA ILE A 80 24.04 3.85 -0.64
C ILE A 80 23.10 4.33 -1.74
N ASP A 81 23.51 4.24 -3.01
CA ASP A 81 22.73 4.78 -4.13
C ASP A 81 21.46 3.96 -4.38
N THR A 82 21.58 2.63 -4.31
CA THR A 82 20.44 1.71 -4.37
C THR A 82 19.49 1.93 -3.20
N ARG A 83 20.02 2.19 -2.00
CA ARG A 83 19.24 2.47 -0.79
C ARG A 83 18.38 3.73 -0.94
N CYS A 84 18.91 4.83 -1.50
CA CYS A 84 18.14 6.07 -1.67
C CYS A 84 16.88 5.86 -2.54
N SER A 85 17.03 5.20 -3.69
CA SER A 85 15.92 4.90 -4.59
C SER A 85 14.90 3.95 -3.98
N ILE A 86 15.35 2.90 -3.28
CA ILE A 86 14.46 1.97 -2.56
C ILE A 86 13.68 2.71 -1.46
N MET A 87 14.34 3.58 -0.69
CA MET A 87 13.67 4.36 0.35
C MET A 87 12.59 5.28 -0.22
N LEU A 88 12.76 5.80 -1.44
CA LEU A 88 11.74 6.59 -2.12
C LEU A 88 10.49 5.75 -2.44
N TYR A 89 10.67 4.54 -2.97
CA TYR A 89 9.56 3.63 -3.25
C TYR A 89 8.85 3.17 -1.97
N LEU A 90 9.61 2.82 -0.93
CA LEU A 90 9.04 2.44 0.37
C LEU A 90 8.27 3.61 1.00
N ALA A 91 8.76 4.85 0.88
CA ALA A 91 8.04 6.03 1.36
C ALA A 91 6.71 6.23 0.62
N LEU A 92 6.66 6.00 -0.70
CA LEU A 92 5.42 6.08 -1.47
C LEU A 92 4.39 5.04 -0.99
N ILE A 93 4.83 3.78 -0.80
CA ILE A 93 3.97 2.70 -0.32
C ILE A 93 3.46 3.01 1.10
N SER A 94 4.37 3.42 1.99
CA SER A 94 4.07 3.82 3.37
C SER A 94 2.99 4.88 3.45
N LYS A 95 3.15 5.98 2.70
CA LYS A 95 2.22 7.11 2.70
C LYS A 95 0.87 6.78 2.09
N ARG A 96 0.82 5.89 1.10
CA ARG A 96 -0.45 5.39 0.54
C ARG A 96 -1.19 4.49 1.52
N ALA A 97 -0.47 3.61 2.22
CA ALA A 97 -1.03 2.75 3.25
C ALA A 97 -1.60 3.58 4.41
N LEU A 98 -0.88 4.62 4.84
CA LEU A 98 -1.33 5.58 5.86
C LEU A 98 -2.51 6.45 5.39
N GLY A 99 -2.71 6.56 4.07
CA GLY A 99 -3.78 7.36 3.46
C GLY A 99 -3.44 8.85 3.29
N GLU A 100 -2.19 9.26 3.54
CA GLU A 100 -1.68 10.61 3.24
C GLU A 100 -1.64 10.88 1.74
N LEU A 101 -1.25 9.86 0.95
CA LEU A 101 -1.24 9.93 -0.51
C LEU A 101 -2.41 9.12 -1.09
N MET A 102 -3.04 9.66 -2.12
CA MET A 102 -4.09 8.97 -2.85
C MET A 102 -3.54 7.79 -3.65
N THR A 103 -4.35 6.74 -3.76
CA THR A 103 -4.17 5.74 -4.81
C THR A 103 -4.60 6.33 -6.16
N GLY A 104 -4.06 5.80 -7.26
CA GLY A 104 -4.50 6.23 -8.61
C GLY A 104 -6.02 6.10 -8.79
N ALA A 105 -6.61 5.00 -8.32
CA ALA A 105 -8.06 4.81 -8.38
C ALA A 105 -8.86 5.81 -7.54
N ARG A 106 -8.34 6.28 -6.39
CA ARG A 106 -8.99 7.34 -5.60
C ARG A 106 -8.87 8.69 -6.30
N TRP A 107 -7.68 9.00 -6.83
CA TRP A 107 -7.43 10.23 -7.56
C TRP A 107 -8.30 10.35 -8.81
N ILE A 108 -8.40 9.29 -9.62
CA ILE A 108 -9.27 9.26 -10.82
C ILE A 108 -10.71 9.57 -10.45
N ARG A 109 -11.25 8.88 -9.43
CA ARG A 109 -12.62 9.12 -8.97
C ARG A 109 -12.80 10.54 -8.50
N HIS A 110 -11.89 11.06 -7.67
CA HIS A 110 -11.93 12.44 -7.19
C HIS A 110 -11.88 13.45 -8.33
N TYR A 111 -11.01 13.25 -9.32
CA TYR A 111 -10.90 14.12 -10.49
C TYR A 111 -12.20 14.16 -11.29
N LEU A 112 -12.79 13.00 -11.57
CA LEU A 112 -14.04 12.89 -12.32
C LEU A 112 -15.23 13.44 -11.54
N THR A 113 -15.35 13.17 -10.24
CA THR A 113 -16.47 13.66 -9.43
C THR A 113 -16.43 15.17 -9.22
N SER A 114 -15.25 15.78 -9.30
CA SER A 114 -15.06 17.23 -9.20
C SER A 114 -15.12 17.92 -10.57
N HIS A 115 -15.40 17.18 -11.65
CA HIS A 115 -15.44 17.72 -13.00
C HIS A 115 -16.74 18.53 -13.22
N PRO A 116 -16.69 19.74 -13.83
CA PRO A 116 -17.86 20.60 -14.00
C PRO A 116 -19.02 19.96 -14.79
N LEU A 117 -18.70 19.05 -15.71
CA LEU A 117 -19.69 18.32 -16.51
C LEU A 117 -20.27 17.09 -15.81
N TYR A 118 -19.73 16.68 -14.66
CA TYR A 118 -20.22 15.50 -13.94
C TYR A 118 -21.53 15.84 -13.23
N LYS A 119 -22.58 15.06 -13.49
CA LYS A 119 -23.94 15.32 -12.99
C LYS A 119 -24.32 14.41 -11.82
N GLU A 120 -23.34 13.80 -11.17
CA GLU A 120 -23.55 12.79 -10.12
C GLU A 120 -24.35 11.56 -10.59
N ASP A 121 -24.45 11.36 -11.90
CA ASP A 121 -25.20 10.30 -12.55
C ASP A 121 -24.37 9.02 -12.78
N SER A 122 -23.12 8.98 -12.27
CA SER A 122 -22.14 7.91 -12.52
C SER A 122 -21.79 7.68 -13.99
N VAL A 123 -22.08 8.66 -14.87
CA VAL A 123 -21.72 8.62 -16.28
C VAL A 123 -20.47 9.48 -16.50
N VAL A 124 -19.53 8.96 -17.28
CA VAL A 124 -18.32 9.68 -17.69
C VAL A 124 -18.43 9.94 -19.19
N SER A 125 -18.53 11.22 -19.56
CA SER A 125 -18.62 11.62 -20.97
C SER A 125 -17.27 11.51 -21.68
N GLU A 126 -17.27 11.62 -23.01
CA GLU A 126 -16.05 11.63 -23.81
C GLU A 126 -15.14 12.81 -23.45
N GLU A 127 -15.72 13.99 -23.21
CA GLU A 127 -15.01 15.20 -22.80
C GLU A 127 -14.33 15.02 -21.43
N MET A 128 -15.05 14.44 -20.46
CA MET A 128 -14.48 14.12 -19.14
C MET A 128 -13.31 13.13 -19.26
N THR A 129 -13.44 12.15 -20.15
CA THR A 129 -12.41 11.15 -20.42
C THR A 129 -11.19 11.78 -21.06
N TYR A 130 -11.38 12.66 -22.04
CA TYR A 130 -10.31 13.42 -22.67
C TYR A 130 -9.53 14.26 -21.65
N ASP A 131 -10.25 15.02 -20.82
CA ASP A 131 -9.63 15.87 -19.79
C ASP A 131 -8.88 15.06 -18.73
N LEU A 132 -9.41 13.88 -18.36
CA LEU A 132 -8.73 12.95 -17.45
C LEU A 132 -7.39 12.46 -18.05
N ILE A 133 -7.42 11.95 -19.28
CA ILE A 133 -6.21 11.41 -19.95
C ILE A 133 -5.19 12.53 -20.16
N LYS A 134 -5.63 13.70 -20.61
CA LYS A 134 -4.77 14.88 -20.78
C LYS A 134 -4.07 15.23 -19.47
N ARG A 135 -4.81 15.31 -18.36
CA ARG A 135 -4.24 15.60 -17.04
C ARG A 135 -3.24 14.52 -16.60
N MET A 136 -3.53 13.23 -16.84
CA MET A 136 -2.58 12.15 -16.54
C MET A 136 -1.26 12.30 -17.30
N ILE A 137 -1.32 12.67 -18.58
CA ILE A 137 -0.12 12.90 -19.41
C ILE A 137 0.68 14.09 -18.87
N GLU A 138 0.02 15.19 -18.52
CA GLU A 138 0.66 16.37 -17.93
C GLU A 138 1.37 16.05 -16.61
N ILE A 139 0.75 15.24 -15.75
CA ILE A 139 1.35 14.77 -14.49
C ILE A 139 2.55 13.85 -14.78
N SER A 140 2.40 12.90 -15.71
CA SER A 140 3.47 11.95 -16.05
C SER A 140 4.71 12.64 -16.64
N LYS A 141 4.52 13.75 -17.37
CA LYS A 141 5.60 14.55 -17.93
C LYS A 141 6.20 15.55 -16.92
N GLY A 142 5.62 15.66 -15.72
CA GLY A 142 6.03 16.64 -14.72
C GLY A 142 5.63 18.09 -15.06
N THR A 143 4.79 18.31 -16.07
CA THR A 143 4.31 19.65 -16.44
C THR A 143 3.36 20.21 -15.39
N VAL A 144 2.55 19.35 -14.76
CA VAL A 144 1.64 19.72 -13.68
C VAL A 144 1.97 18.90 -12.44
N PRO A 145 2.32 19.53 -11.29
CA PRO A 145 2.55 18.79 -10.06
C PRO A 145 1.23 18.21 -9.53
N CYS A 146 1.29 16.99 -9.00
CA CYS A 146 0.16 16.35 -8.32
C CYS A 146 0.59 15.84 -6.94
N PRO A 147 0.73 16.73 -5.94
CA PRO A 147 1.22 16.38 -4.61
C PRO A 147 0.39 15.29 -3.93
N ASP A 148 -0.92 15.23 -4.22
CA ASP A 148 -1.83 14.22 -3.65
C ASP A 148 -1.55 12.80 -4.16
N LEU A 149 -0.95 12.65 -5.35
CA LEU A 149 -0.70 11.36 -5.99
C LEU A 149 0.77 10.91 -5.87
N THR A 150 1.71 11.85 -6.03
CA THR A 150 3.15 11.60 -6.10
C THR A 150 3.92 12.14 -4.89
N GLY A 151 3.29 12.99 -4.07
CA GLY A 151 3.94 13.69 -2.97
C GLY A 151 5.05 14.64 -3.46
N LYS A 152 5.85 15.14 -2.51
CA LYS A 152 7.10 15.87 -2.81
C LYS A 152 8.24 14.94 -3.27
N LEU A 153 7.96 13.65 -3.44
CA LEU A 153 8.96 12.60 -3.65
C LEU A 153 9.59 12.65 -5.05
N LEU A 154 8.84 13.13 -6.05
CA LEU A 154 9.32 13.25 -7.44
C LEU A 154 9.84 14.64 -7.82
N ALA A 155 9.75 15.63 -6.92
CA ALA A 155 10.14 17.01 -7.21
C ALA A 155 11.67 17.21 -7.38
N LYS A 156 12.49 16.20 -7.09
CA LYS A 156 13.96 16.24 -7.22
C LYS A 156 14.51 15.69 -8.55
N GLN A 157 13.66 15.25 -9.48
CA GLN A 157 14.11 14.57 -10.71
C GLN A 157 14.17 15.48 -11.94
N VAL A 158 13.90 16.79 -11.81
CA VAL A 158 13.84 17.73 -12.95
C VAL A 158 15.04 18.68 -13.03
N ASP A 159 15.93 18.67 -12.04
CA ASP A 159 17.17 19.45 -12.07
C ASP A 159 18.37 18.52 -12.35
N SER A 160 18.60 18.18 -13.62
CA SER A 160 19.87 17.65 -14.15
C SER A 160 20.03 17.99 -15.63
#